data_AF-A0A816ECE7-F1
#
_entry.id   AF-A0A816ECE7-F1
#
_cell.length_a   1.000
_cell.length_b   1.000
_cell.length_c   1.000
_cell.angle_alpha   90.00
_cell.angle_beta   90.00
_cell.angle_gamma   90.00
#
_symmetry.space_group_name_H-M   'P 1'
#
loop_
_entity.id
_entity.type
_entity.pdbx_description
1 polymer ?
#
loop_
_entity_poly.entity_id
_entity_poly.type
_entity_poly.pdbx_seq_one_letter_code
_entity_poly.pdbx_strand_id
1 'polypeptide(L)'
;MNRKWESIESKNRVFCNGRCITGHNLGIFIFALFLIIAISGLFFGFDCPYLTKRLSPAIPVFAAIIFLMVICCIVRTAFTDPGILPRATPDEILYLEKSDNSQNVALSGRVMEIQMYSGHRIQLKYCQTCKIFRPPRVSHCSLCDACIANFDHHCPWVGNCVGLRNYRYFYLFLFSLSILCVYIFVFNIINIVLRAQDASTVADAIRETPATIVEALVCFISIWSVIGLWGYHTYLICRSVTTNED
;
A
#
# COMPACT_ATOMS: atom_id res chain seq x y z
N MET A 1 33.26 -0.92 -6.01
CA MET A 1 31.99 -1.47 -5.48
C MET A 1 30.85 -0.73 -6.16
N ASN A 2 30.16 -1.38 -7.11
CA ASN A 2 28.94 -0.81 -7.68
C ASN A 2 27.85 -0.83 -6.61
N ARG A 3 27.06 0.24 -6.51
CA ARG A 3 26.02 0.33 -5.48
C ARG A 3 24.86 -0.59 -5.90
N LYS A 4 24.31 -1.37 -4.98
CA LYS A 4 23.27 -2.38 -5.25
C LYS A 4 22.02 -1.84 -5.97
N TRP A 5 21.73 -0.55 -5.84
CA TRP A 5 20.60 0.10 -6.51
C TRP A 5 20.90 0.54 -7.95
N GLU A 6 22.18 0.67 -8.33
CA GLU A 6 22.60 0.99 -9.71
C GLU A 6 22.42 -0.20 -10.64
N SER A 7 22.37 -1.42 -10.10
CA SER A 7 22.11 -2.66 -10.84
C SER A 7 20.62 -3.06 -10.88
N ILE A 8 19.70 -2.21 -10.38
CA ILE A 8 18.27 -2.49 -10.43
C ILE A 8 17.76 -2.17 -11.84
N GLU A 9 17.64 -3.20 -12.67
CA GLU A 9 16.94 -3.12 -13.94
C GLU A 9 15.43 -3.28 -13.71
N SER A 10 14.74 -2.16 -13.52
CA SER A 10 13.28 -2.09 -13.35
C SER A 10 12.73 -0.76 -13.87
N LYS A 11 11.41 -0.66 -14.05
CA LYS A 11 10.73 0.62 -14.33
C LYS A 11 10.52 1.49 -13.09
N ASN A 12 10.97 1.04 -11.91
CA ASN A 12 10.87 1.83 -10.69
C ASN A 12 11.81 3.04 -10.74
N ARG A 13 11.36 4.15 -10.14
CA ARG A 13 12.22 5.32 -9.92
C ARG A 13 12.95 5.19 -8.59
N VAL A 14 14.25 5.47 -8.62
CA VAL A 14 15.14 5.41 -7.47
C VAL A 14 15.61 6.83 -7.14
N PHE A 15 15.44 7.24 -5.89
CA PHE A 15 15.84 8.55 -5.40
C PHE A 15 16.69 8.43 -4.12
N CYS A 16 17.27 9.55 -3.69
CA CYS A 16 18.01 9.66 -2.43
C CYS A 16 19.14 8.62 -2.28
N ASN A 17 19.94 8.41 -3.33
CA ASN A 17 21.02 7.40 -3.37
C ASN A 17 20.54 5.97 -3.05
N GLY A 18 19.38 5.57 -3.57
CA GLY A 18 18.83 4.22 -3.36
C GLY A 18 17.95 4.06 -2.12
N ARG A 19 17.73 5.13 -1.35
CA ARG A 19 16.90 5.06 -0.12
C ARG A 19 15.40 5.09 -0.40
N CYS A 20 15.00 5.65 -1.54
CA CYS A 20 13.59 5.71 -1.94
C CYS A 20 13.41 5.03 -3.28
N ILE A 21 12.51 4.05 -3.33
CA ILE A 21 12.15 3.32 -4.56
C ILE A 21 10.63 3.36 -4.69
N THR A 22 10.14 3.79 -5.84
CA THR A 22 8.70 3.92 -6.10
C THR A 22 8.36 3.50 -7.53
N GLY A 23 7.09 3.26 -7.82
CA GLY A 23 6.64 2.89 -9.15
C GLY A 23 6.72 4.04 -10.16
N HIS A 24 6.48 3.71 -11.43
CA HIS A 24 6.56 4.67 -12.54
C HIS A 24 5.40 5.68 -12.55
N ASN A 25 4.17 5.24 -12.27
CA ASN A 25 2.98 6.08 -12.36
C ASN A 25 2.52 6.50 -10.96
N LEU A 26 2.65 7.79 -10.63
CA LEU A 26 2.27 8.35 -9.32
C LEU A 26 0.97 9.15 -9.34
N GLY A 27 0.28 9.25 -10.48
CA GLY A 27 -0.93 10.09 -10.60
C GLY A 27 -2.01 9.73 -9.59
N ILE A 28 -2.35 8.45 -9.48
CA ILE A 28 -3.38 7.96 -8.53
C ILE A 28 -2.89 8.10 -7.07
N PHE A 29 -1.60 7.91 -6.81
CA PHE A 29 -1.01 8.15 -5.50
C PHE A 29 -1.10 9.62 -5.07
N ILE A 30 -0.78 10.56 -5.97
CA ILE A 30 -0.90 12.01 -5.71
C ILE A 30 -2.37 12.37 -5.45
N PHE A 31 -3.29 11.81 -6.23
CA PHE A 31 -4.72 11.97 -6.00
C PHE A 31 -5.15 11.44 -4.62
N ALA A 32 -4.68 10.26 -4.22
CA ALA A 32 -4.94 9.69 -2.89
C ALA A 32 -4.42 10.59 -1.75
N LEU A 33 -3.19 11.07 -1.87
CA LEU A 33 -2.60 12.01 -0.91
C LEU A 33 -3.40 13.31 -0.84
N PHE A 34 -3.77 13.87 -1.99
CA PHE A 34 -4.60 15.07 -2.04
C PHE A 34 -5.93 14.86 -1.33
N LEU A 35 -6.62 13.75 -1.57
CA LEU A 35 -7.89 13.45 -0.93
C LEU A 35 -7.74 13.34 0.60
N ILE A 36 -6.73 12.62 1.09
CA ILE A 36 -6.49 12.48 2.53
C ILE A 36 -6.18 13.83 3.18
N ILE A 37 -5.33 14.64 2.55
CA ILE A 37 -4.93 15.97 3.06
C ILE A 37 -6.11 16.95 2.99
N ALA A 38 -6.87 16.96 1.89
CA ALA A 38 -7.99 17.88 1.71
C ALA A 38 -9.10 17.59 2.73
N ILE A 39 -9.53 16.34 2.88
CA ILE A 39 -10.56 15.96 3.86
C ILE A 39 -10.09 16.22 5.28
N SER A 40 -8.85 15.86 5.64
CA SER A 40 -8.35 16.15 6.98
C SER A 40 -8.21 17.66 7.23
N GLY A 41 -7.81 18.42 6.20
CA GLY A 41 -7.67 19.87 6.27
C GLY A 41 -9.00 20.60 6.45
N LEU A 42 -10.06 20.13 5.79
CA LEU A 42 -11.43 20.61 6.04
C LEU A 42 -11.83 20.36 7.49
N PHE A 43 -11.59 19.16 8.01
CA PHE A 43 -11.96 18.77 9.37
C PHE A 43 -11.25 19.63 10.43
N PHE A 44 -9.96 19.87 10.25
CA PHE A 44 -9.19 20.74 11.13
C PHE A 44 -9.59 22.22 11.00
N GLY A 45 -9.93 22.68 9.80
CA GLY A 45 -10.26 24.08 9.53
C GLY A 45 -11.67 24.49 9.95
N PHE A 46 -12.66 23.62 9.75
CA PHE A 46 -14.07 23.96 9.90
C PHE A 46 -14.75 23.26 11.09
N ASP A 47 -14.50 21.98 11.33
CA ASP A 47 -15.16 21.22 12.41
C ASP A 47 -14.45 21.37 13.75
N CYS A 48 -13.14 21.21 13.77
CA CYS A 48 -12.35 21.21 15.00
C CYS A 48 -12.48 22.50 15.83
N PRO A 49 -12.57 23.73 15.28
CA PRO A 49 -12.76 24.93 16.07
C PRO A 49 -14.07 24.94 16.87
N TYR A 50 -15.15 24.43 16.27
CA TYR A 50 -16.45 24.31 16.94
C TYR A 50 -16.42 23.18 17.98
N LEU A 51 -15.95 21.99 17.59
CA LEU A 51 -15.87 20.82 18.46
C LEU A 51 -14.93 21.03 19.66
N THR A 52 -13.85 21.78 19.48
CA THR A 52 -12.91 22.11 20.58
C THR A 52 -13.57 22.97 21.65
N LYS A 53 -14.34 23.99 21.22
CA LYS A 53 -15.06 24.88 22.15
C LYS A 53 -16.23 24.19 22.83
N ARG A 54 -16.93 23.30 22.13
CA ARG A 54 -18.16 22.66 22.61
C ARG A 54 -17.92 21.36 23.39
N LEU A 55 -16.88 20.59 23.04
CA LEU A 55 -16.62 19.26 23.60
C LEU A 55 -15.26 19.17 24.28
N SER A 56 -14.16 19.22 23.52
CA SER A 56 -12.82 19.04 24.09
C SER A 56 -11.70 19.40 23.10
N PRO A 57 -10.59 20.04 23.55
CA PRO A 57 -9.39 20.24 22.74
C PRO A 57 -8.63 18.94 22.42
N ALA A 58 -8.97 17.82 23.05
CA ALA A 58 -8.35 16.54 22.75
C ALA A 58 -8.72 16.01 21.35
N ILE A 59 -9.85 16.45 20.79
CA ILE A 59 -10.36 16.01 19.47
C ILE A 59 -9.34 16.27 18.35
N PRO A 60 -8.91 17.52 18.09
CA PRO A 60 -7.91 17.79 17.06
C PRO A 60 -6.55 17.14 17.36
N VAL A 61 -6.19 16.94 18.64
CA VAL A 61 -4.93 16.28 19.00
C VAL A 61 -4.92 14.82 18.57
N PHE A 62 -5.96 14.06 18.90
CA PHE A 62 -6.07 12.66 18.47
C PHE A 62 -6.17 12.54 16.96
N ALA A 63 -6.97 13.38 16.31
CA ALA A 63 -7.06 13.42 14.85
C ALA A 63 -5.69 13.68 14.20
N ALA A 64 -4.89 14.60 14.74
CA ALA A 64 -3.56 14.92 14.22
C ALA A 64 -2.59 13.74 14.36
N ILE A 65 -2.61 13.02 15.48
CA ILE A 65 -1.76 11.83 15.69
C ILE A 65 -2.11 10.75 14.66
N ILE A 66 -3.40 10.47 14.47
CA ILE A 66 -3.85 9.46 13.50
C ILE A 66 -3.51 9.90 12.07
N PHE A 67 -3.74 11.17 11.72
CA PHE A 67 -3.38 11.74 10.42
C PHE A 67 -1.88 11.61 10.13
N LEU A 68 -1.01 11.97 11.07
CA LEU A 68 0.44 11.81 10.92
C LEU A 68 0.83 10.35 10.73
N MET A 69 0.18 9.42 11.43
CA MET A 69 0.39 7.99 11.24
C MET A 69 0.00 7.55 9.82
N VAL A 70 -1.16 7.99 9.30
CA VAL A 70 -1.62 7.71 7.93
C VAL A 70 -0.60 8.22 6.90
N ILE A 71 -0.19 9.48 7.02
CA ILE A 71 0.77 10.10 6.09
C ILE A 71 2.11 9.38 6.14
N CYS A 72 2.63 9.08 7.34
CA CYS A 72 3.87 8.32 7.48
C CYS A 72 3.76 6.93 6.82
N CYS A 73 2.66 6.20 7.04
CA CYS A 73 2.49 4.86 6.53
C CYS A 73 2.32 4.83 5.00
N ILE A 74 1.51 5.72 4.41
CA ILE A 74 1.33 5.76 2.95
C ILE A 74 2.62 6.16 2.23
N VAL A 75 3.37 7.14 2.77
CA VAL A 75 4.66 7.56 2.20
C VAL A 75 5.67 6.42 2.32
N ARG A 76 5.76 5.75 3.47
CA ARG A 76 6.67 4.59 3.61
C ARG A 76 6.28 3.45 2.67
N THR A 77 4.99 3.22 2.44
CA THR A 77 4.54 2.21 1.48
C THR A 77 4.96 2.56 0.05
N ALA A 78 4.74 3.82 -0.34
CA ALA A 78 5.00 4.33 -1.68
C ALA A 78 6.49 4.38 -2.05
N PHE A 79 7.36 4.72 -1.09
CA PHE A 79 8.77 5.00 -1.32
C PHE A 79 9.74 3.96 -0.75
N THR A 80 9.26 2.87 -0.15
CA THR A 80 10.12 1.75 0.25
C THR A 80 10.25 0.76 -0.90
N ASP A 81 11.46 0.23 -1.10
CA ASP A 81 11.70 -0.94 -1.95
C ASP A 81 10.73 -2.07 -1.57
N PRO A 82 9.83 -2.52 -2.46
CA PRO A 82 8.88 -3.59 -2.14
C PRO A 82 9.56 -4.95 -1.93
N GLY A 83 10.83 -5.09 -2.31
CA GLY A 83 11.58 -6.34 -2.30
C GLY A 83 11.97 -6.76 -3.71
N ILE A 84 12.49 -5.84 -4.52
CA ILE A 84 12.93 -6.13 -5.89
C ILE A 84 14.11 -7.13 -5.86
N LEU A 85 13.99 -8.20 -6.65
CA LEU A 85 15.09 -9.14 -6.89
C LEU A 85 15.97 -8.63 -8.04
N PRO A 86 17.31 -8.79 -7.94
CA PRO A 86 18.19 -8.54 -9.07
C PRO A 86 17.88 -9.51 -10.22
N ARG A 87 18.09 -9.06 -11.46
CA ARG A 87 18.04 -9.93 -12.65
C ARG A 87 19.28 -10.82 -12.68
N ALA A 88 19.19 -11.94 -13.41
CA ALA A 88 20.33 -12.83 -13.57
C ALA A 88 21.48 -12.11 -14.28
N THR A 89 22.69 -12.32 -13.79
CA THR A 89 23.92 -11.83 -14.42
C THR A 89 24.15 -12.54 -15.76
N PRO A 90 24.93 -11.93 -16.68
CA PRO A 90 25.26 -12.58 -17.96
C PRO A 90 25.90 -13.96 -17.79
N ASP A 91 26.74 -14.12 -16.78
CA ASP A 91 27.36 -15.41 -16.45
C ASP A 91 26.30 -16.42 -16.01
N GLU A 92 25.39 -16.06 -15.10
CA GLU A 92 24.28 -16.92 -14.67
C GLU A 92 23.39 -17.33 -15.85
N ILE A 93 23.10 -16.41 -16.78
CA ILE A 93 22.34 -16.71 -18.00
C ILE A 93 23.08 -17.74 -18.86
N LEU A 94 24.39 -17.54 -19.08
CA LEU A 94 25.23 -18.45 -19.86
C LEU A 94 25.31 -19.85 -19.21
N TYR A 95 25.41 -19.92 -17.88
CA TYR A 95 25.36 -21.20 -17.16
C TYR A 95 24.01 -21.90 -17.36
N LEU A 96 22.91 -21.16 -17.29
CA LEU A 96 21.58 -21.70 -17.51
C LEU A 96 21.40 -22.22 -18.95
N GLU A 97 21.85 -21.48 -19.97
CA GLU A 97 21.79 -21.89 -21.38
C GLU A 97 22.68 -23.12 -21.68
N LYS A 98 23.88 -23.19 -21.08
CA LYS A 98 24.75 -24.37 -21.19
C LYS A 98 24.13 -25.59 -20.52
N SER A 99 23.47 -25.40 -19.37
CA SER A 99 22.81 -26.48 -18.64
C SER A 99 21.58 -27.02 -19.38
N ASP A 100 20.90 -26.20 -20.18
CA ASP A 100 19.77 -26.64 -21.03
C ASP A 100 20.25 -27.55 -22.18
N ASN A 101 21.40 -27.22 -22.78
CA ASN A 101 22.00 -28.01 -23.86
C ASN A 101 22.63 -29.34 -23.40
N SER A 102 22.96 -29.47 -22.12
CA SER A 102 23.50 -30.70 -21.54
C SER A 102 22.40 -31.41 -20.77
N GLN A 103 21.77 -32.41 -21.40
CA GLN A 103 20.57 -33.19 -20.98
C GLN A 103 20.57 -33.81 -19.54
N ASN A 104 21.45 -33.41 -18.64
CA ASN A 104 21.65 -33.98 -17.30
C ASN A 104 21.00 -33.20 -16.14
N VAL A 105 20.36 -32.07 -16.42
CA VAL A 105 19.40 -31.48 -15.48
C VAL A 105 18.06 -31.59 -16.19
N ALA A 106 17.05 -32.15 -15.53
CA ALA A 106 15.68 -32.13 -16.01
C ALA A 106 15.16 -30.68 -16.01
N LEU A 107 15.72 -29.81 -16.84
CA LEU A 107 15.17 -28.54 -17.29
C LEU A 107 14.06 -28.85 -18.32
N SER A 108 13.24 -29.85 -18.02
CA SER A 108 12.10 -30.23 -18.83
C SER A 108 11.09 -29.09 -18.76
N GLY A 109 11.27 -28.11 -19.64
CA GLY A 109 10.42 -26.93 -19.77
C GLY A 109 10.42 -26.00 -18.57
N ARG A 110 11.43 -25.13 -18.41
CA ARG A 110 11.33 -23.88 -17.63
C ARG A 110 10.85 -24.01 -16.16
N VAL A 111 10.92 -25.22 -15.61
CA VAL A 111 10.55 -25.58 -14.24
C VAL A 111 11.75 -26.26 -13.61
N MET A 112 12.18 -25.76 -12.46
CA MET A 112 13.26 -26.35 -11.67
C MET A 112 12.67 -26.96 -10.41
N GLU A 113 12.86 -28.26 -10.19
CA GLU A 113 12.51 -28.90 -8.93
C GLU A 113 13.65 -28.76 -7.93
N ILE A 114 13.36 -28.17 -6.78
CA ILE A 114 14.29 -28.15 -5.64
C ILE A 114 13.69 -28.93 -4.47
N GLN A 115 14.52 -29.71 -3.80
CA GLN A 115 14.17 -30.38 -2.56
C GLN A 115 14.49 -29.44 -1.40
N MET A 116 13.47 -29.06 -0.63
CA MET A 116 13.67 -28.29 0.59
C MET A 116 14.30 -29.17 1.69
N TYR A 117 14.92 -28.53 2.68
CA TYR A 117 15.41 -29.21 3.89
C TYR A 117 14.31 -30.00 4.63
N SER A 118 13.03 -29.63 4.45
CA SER A 118 11.85 -30.32 4.97
C SER A 118 11.46 -31.59 4.19
N GLY A 119 12.26 -32.02 3.21
CA GLY A 119 11.98 -33.17 2.36
C GLY A 119 10.95 -32.92 1.24
N HIS A 120 10.23 -31.79 1.27
CA HIS A 120 9.24 -31.44 0.27
C HIS A 120 9.91 -30.95 -1.02
N ARG A 121 9.44 -31.44 -2.17
CA ARG A 121 9.85 -30.96 -3.49
C ARG A 121 8.94 -29.82 -3.92
N ILE A 122 9.54 -28.72 -4.36
CA ILE A 122 8.81 -27.60 -4.94
C ILE A 122 9.29 -27.29 -6.34
N GLN A 123 8.33 -26.93 -7.20
CA GLN A 123 8.59 -26.53 -8.58
C GLN A 123 8.73 -25.01 -8.66
N LEU A 124 9.90 -24.54 -9.08
CA LEU A 124 10.19 -23.14 -9.31
C LEU A 124 9.87 -22.75 -10.75
N LYS A 125 9.14 -21.65 -10.92
CA LYS A 125 8.77 -21.13 -12.23
C LYS A 125 9.83 -20.15 -12.73
N TYR A 126 10.33 -20.33 -13.95
CA TYR A 126 11.26 -19.39 -14.56
C TYR A 126 10.59 -18.07 -14.97
N CYS A 127 11.26 -16.93 -14.78
CA CYS A 127 10.85 -15.62 -15.28
C CYS A 127 11.64 -15.28 -16.54
N GLN A 128 10.95 -15.14 -17.67
CA GLN A 128 11.60 -14.84 -18.96
C GLN A 128 12.19 -13.43 -19.04
N THR A 129 11.61 -12.47 -18.32
CA THR A 129 12.05 -11.07 -18.32
C THR A 129 13.28 -10.86 -17.44
N CYS A 130 13.22 -11.34 -16.19
CA CYS A 130 14.32 -11.17 -15.23
C CYS A 130 15.39 -12.27 -15.33
N LYS A 131 15.14 -13.31 -16.14
CA LYS A 131 16.02 -14.46 -16.39
C LYS A 131 16.41 -15.27 -15.15
N ILE A 132 15.56 -15.25 -14.13
CA ILE A 132 15.75 -15.99 -12.87
C ILE A 132 14.71 -17.11 -12.70
N PHE A 133 15.09 -18.19 -12.03
CA PHE A 133 14.12 -19.08 -11.39
C PHE A 133 13.53 -18.37 -10.18
N ARG A 134 12.22 -18.11 -10.20
CA ARG A 134 11.56 -17.35 -9.14
C ARG A 134 11.58 -18.17 -7.85
N PRO A 135 12.19 -17.66 -6.76
CA PRO A 135 12.05 -18.27 -5.44
C PRO A 135 10.57 -18.38 -5.02
N PRO A 136 10.26 -19.18 -3.98
CA PRO A 136 8.91 -19.24 -3.44
C PRO A 136 8.35 -17.85 -3.13
N ARG A 137 7.07 -17.64 -3.43
CA ARG A 137 6.33 -16.37 -3.21
C ARG A 137 6.85 -15.16 -4.01
N VAL A 138 7.68 -15.38 -5.03
CA VAL A 138 8.15 -14.33 -5.94
C VAL A 138 7.30 -14.32 -7.21
N SER A 139 6.76 -13.16 -7.56
CA SER A 139 6.04 -12.94 -8.82
C SER A 139 6.63 -11.76 -9.58
N HIS A 140 6.53 -11.81 -10.90
CA HIS A 140 6.95 -10.72 -11.77
C HIS A 140 5.80 -9.74 -11.95
N CYS A 141 6.03 -8.47 -11.63
CA CYS A 141 5.09 -7.39 -11.91
C CYS A 141 5.47 -6.74 -13.24
N SER A 142 4.62 -6.85 -14.26
CA SER A 142 4.85 -6.26 -15.59
C SER A 142 4.84 -4.73 -15.59
N LEU A 143 4.12 -4.11 -14.64
CA LEU A 143 4.05 -2.65 -14.48
C LEU A 143 5.37 -2.08 -13.96
N CYS A 144 5.96 -2.74 -12.95
CA CYS A 144 7.27 -2.38 -12.40
C CYS A 144 8.45 -2.99 -13.17
N ASP A 145 8.19 -3.95 -14.05
CA ASP A 145 9.19 -4.71 -14.81
C ASP A 145 10.25 -5.38 -13.91
N ALA A 146 9.78 -5.98 -12.81
CA ALA A 146 10.61 -6.54 -11.76
C ALA A 146 9.96 -7.74 -11.07
N CYS A 147 10.78 -8.71 -10.67
CA CYS A 147 10.38 -9.75 -9.73
C CYS A 147 10.41 -9.21 -8.29
N ILE A 148 9.29 -9.38 -7.57
CA ILE A 148 9.11 -8.85 -6.21
C ILE A 148 9.00 -10.02 -5.22
N ALA A 149 9.75 -9.96 -4.13
CA ALA A 149 9.68 -10.91 -3.01
C ALA A 149 8.37 -10.79 -2.23
N ASN A 150 7.78 -11.94 -1.88
CA ASN A 150 6.43 -12.05 -1.31
C ASN A 150 5.46 -11.07 -1.97
N PHE A 151 5.39 -11.15 -3.30
CA PHE A 151 4.57 -10.24 -4.08
C PHE A 151 3.10 -10.41 -3.70
N ASP A 152 2.50 -9.32 -3.25
CA ASP A 152 1.08 -9.28 -2.96
C ASP A 152 0.35 -8.75 -4.20
N HIS A 153 0.51 -7.45 -4.49
CA HIS A 153 -0.09 -6.84 -5.68
C HIS A 153 0.65 -5.56 -6.09
N HIS A 154 0.33 -5.06 -7.28
CA HIS A 154 0.67 -3.69 -7.66
C HIS A 154 -0.48 -2.76 -7.27
N CYS A 155 -0.21 -1.75 -6.44
CA CYS A 155 -1.23 -0.87 -5.92
C CYS A 155 -1.09 0.54 -6.51
N PRO A 156 -2.02 0.98 -7.38
CA PRO A 156 -1.96 2.32 -7.96
C PRO A 156 -2.14 3.43 -6.91
N TRP A 157 -2.89 3.16 -5.84
CA TRP A 157 -3.17 4.10 -4.75
C TRP A 157 -1.94 4.46 -3.91
N VAL A 158 -0.96 3.56 -3.81
CA VAL A 158 0.34 3.84 -3.18
C VAL A 158 1.44 4.08 -4.22
N GLY A 159 1.11 3.94 -5.51
CA GLY A 159 2.04 4.16 -6.62
C GLY A 159 3.22 3.19 -6.67
N ASN A 160 3.10 2.01 -6.06
CA ASN A 160 4.18 1.02 -5.97
C ASN A 160 3.63 -0.41 -5.83
N CYS A 161 4.50 -1.41 -6.01
CA CYS A 161 4.17 -2.77 -5.58
C CYS A 161 4.08 -2.85 -4.06
N VAL A 162 3.20 -3.71 -3.58
CA VAL A 162 3.17 -4.15 -2.19
C VAL A 162 3.80 -5.54 -2.15
N GLY A 163 4.84 -5.69 -1.34
CA GLY A 163 5.61 -6.92 -1.22
C GLY A 163 6.30 -7.02 0.13
N LEU A 164 7.25 -7.95 0.25
CA LEU A 164 7.89 -8.34 1.52
C LEU A 164 8.32 -7.16 2.40
N ARG A 165 8.94 -6.13 1.81
CA ARG A 165 9.64 -5.07 2.56
C ARG A 165 8.75 -3.87 2.92
N ASN A 166 7.60 -3.71 2.28
CA ASN A 166 6.69 -2.58 2.53
C ASN A 166 5.27 -3.00 2.97
N TYR A 167 4.93 -4.29 2.93
CA TYR A 167 3.62 -4.82 3.34
C TYR A 167 3.18 -4.35 4.73
N ARG A 168 4.10 -4.33 5.71
CA ARG A 168 3.78 -3.85 7.07
C ARG A 168 3.29 -2.40 7.11
N TYR A 169 3.83 -1.53 6.26
CA TYR A 169 3.42 -0.13 6.21
C TYR A 169 2.10 0.00 5.47
N PHE A 170 1.88 -0.81 4.44
CA PHE A 170 0.61 -0.87 3.73
C PHE A 170 -0.52 -1.30 4.67
N TYR A 171 -0.30 -2.35 5.47
CA TYR A 171 -1.29 -2.80 6.47
C TYR A 171 -1.58 -1.73 7.53
N LEU A 172 -0.53 -1.09 8.09
CA LEU A 172 -0.69 -0.01 9.06
C LEU A 172 -1.34 1.23 8.44
N PHE A 173 -1.11 1.51 7.15
CA PHE A 173 -1.80 2.55 6.40
C PHE A 173 -3.30 2.25 6.32
N LEU A 174 -3.71 1.05 5.91
CA LEU A 174 -5.12 0.68 5.86
C LEU A 174 -5.77 0.79 7.24
N PHE A 175 -5.14 0.23 8.27
CA PHE A 175 -5.64 0.29 9.64
C PHE A 175 -5.83 1.73 10.15
N SER A 176 -4.78 2.56 10.03
CA SER A 176 -4.84 3.95 10.50
C SER A 176 -5.80 4.80 9.65
N LEU A 177 -5.90 4.55 8.35
CA LEU A 177 -6.86 5.24 7.47
C LEU A 177 -8.30 4.86 7.82
N SER A 178 -8.57 3.58 8.12
CA SER A 178 -9.88 3.14 8.61
C SER A 178 -10.27 3.87 9.90
N ILE A 179 -9.34 3.96 10.86
CA ILE A 179 -9.57 4.70 12.11
C ILE A 179 -9.83 6.18 11.81
N LEU A 180 -9.01 6.84 11.00
CA LEU A 180 -9.18 8.26 10.67
C LEU A 180 -10.53 8.52 10.00
N CYS A 181 -10.93 7.66 9.06
CA CYS A 181 -12.15 7.80 8.30
C CYS A 181 -13.40 7.67 9.19
N VAL A 182 -13.41 6.67 10.08
CA VAL A 182 -14.47 6.50 11.09
C VAL A 182 -14.47 7.66 12.08
N TYR A 183 -13.30 8.10 12.53
CA TYR A 183 -13.16 9.20 13.47
C TYR A 183 -13.78 10.49 12.92
N ILE A 184 -13.37 10.92 11.73
CA ILE A 184 -13.91 12.11 11.05
C ILE A 184 -15.41 11.96 10.83
N PHE A 185 -15.87 10.80 10.34
CA PHE A 185 -17.29 10.56 10.12
C PHE A 185 -18.13 10.73 11.40
N VAL A 186 -17.71 10.12 12.50
CA VAL A 186 -18.41 10.22 13.80
C VAL A 186 -18.45 11.66 14.28
N PHE A 187 -17.33 12.40 14.21
CA PHE A 187 -17.30 13.79 14.64
C PHE A 187 -18.06 14.74 13.72
N ASN A 188 -18.18 14.43 12.43
CA ASN A 188 -19.05 15.18 11.52
C ASN A 188 -20.53 15.03 11.91
N ILE A 189 -20.97 13.80 12.22
CA ILE A 189 -22.34 13.58 12.70
C ILE A 189 -22.57 14.31 14.03
N ILE A 190 -21.62 14.24 14.96
CA ILE A 190 -21.71 14.96 16.24
C ILE A 190 -21.79 16.48 16.00
N ASN A 191 -20.96 17.03 15.11
CA ASN A 191 -20.99 18.47 14.78
C ASN A 191 -22.36 18.88 14.24
N ILE A 192 -22.91 18.14 13.27
CA ILE A 192 -24.23 18.41 12.70
C ILE A 192 -25.32 18.35 13.78
N VAL A 193 -25.30 17.32 14.64
CA VAL A 193 -26.30 17.16 15.71
C VAL A 193 -26.23 18.31 16.72
N LEU A 194 -25.04 18.70 17.14
CA LEU A 194 -24.87 19.80 18.10
C LEU A 194 -25.32 21.15 17.51
N ARG A 195 -24.98 21.41 16.25
CA ARG A 195 -25.45 22.62 15.56
C ARG A 195 -26.94 22.62 15.31
N ALA A 196 -27.53 21.47 15.00
CA ALA A 196 -28.97 21.34 14.85
C ALA A 196 -29.74 21.57 16.16
N GLN A 197 -29.12 21.32 17.32
CA GLN A 197 -29.69 21.69 18.63
C GLN A 197 -29.66 23.19 18.89
N ASP A 198 -28.63 23.88 18.40
CA ASP A 198 -28.47 25.33 18.53
C ASP A 198 -29.27 26.11 17.45
N ALA A 199 -29.64 25.46 16.34
CA ALA A 199 -30.36 26.05 15.22
C ALA A 199 -31.89 25.85 15.27
N SER A 200 -32.63 26.69 14.55
CA SER A 200 -34.10 26.57 14.40
C SER A 200 -34.51 25.32 13.65
N THR A 201 -33.73 24.91 12.64
CA THR A 201 -33.96 23.70 11.85
C THR A 201 -32.64 23.00 11.53
N VAL A 202 -32.72 21.69 11.26
CA VAL A 202 -31.57 20.90 10.78
C VAL A 202 -31.06 21.44 9.43
N ALA A 203 -31.95 21.98 8.60
CA ALA A 203 -31.58 22.55 7.30
C ALA A 203 -30.68 23.79 7.45
N ASP A 204 -30.91 24.60 8.49
CA ASP A 204 -30.07 25.76 8.79
C ASP A 204 -28.68 25.32 9.25
N ALA A 205 -28.60 24.33 10.14
CA ALA A 205 -27.33 23.75 10.59
C ALA A 205 -26.50 23.18 9.41
N ILE A 206 -27.15 22.49 8.47
CA ILE A 206 -26.51 21.96 7.25
C ILE A 206 -25.97 23.09 6.35
N ARG A 207 -26.75 24.16 6.18
CA ARG A 207 -26.35 25.33 5.36
C ARG A 207 -25.16 26.06 5.94
N GLU A 208 -25.02 26.07 7.26
CA GLU A 208 -23.88 26.69 7.94
C GLU A 208 -22.59 25.85 7.84
N THR A 209 -22.68 24.54 7.60
CA THR A 209 -21.52 23.65 7.54
C THR A 209 -21.48 22.76 6.30
N PRO A 210 -21.33 23.34 5.09
CA PRO A 210 -21.25 22.56 3.86
C PRO A 210 -20.00 21.65 3.80
N ALA A 211 -18.88 22.05 4.42
CA ALA A 211 -17.66 21.25 4.49
C ALA A 211 -17.91 19.90 5.19
N THR A 212 -18.53 19.94 6.37
CA THR A 212 -18.88 18.77 7.18
C THR A 212 -19.71 17.75 6.41
N ILE A 213 -20.60 18.21 5.52
CA ILE A 213 -21.43 17.35 4.66
C ILE A 213 -20.58 16.66 3.60
N VAL A 214 -19.71 17.41 2.92
CA VAL A 214 -18.79 16.85 1.92
C VAL A 214 -17.91 15.78 2.55
N GLU A 215 -17.34 16.06 3.73
CA GLU A 215 -16.50 15.13 4.45
C GLU A 215 -17.27 13.90 4.92
N ALA A 216 -18.46 14.07 5.48
CA ALA A 216 -19.31 12.96 5.89
C ALA A 216 -19.65 12.03 4.72
N LEU A 217 -19.96 12.59 3.54
CA LEU A 217 -20.24 11.82 2.33
C LEU A 217 -19.00 11.06 1.84
N VAL A 218 -17.85 11.74 1.75
CA VAL A 218 -16.59 11.11 1.33
C VAL A 218 -16.18 10.00 2.30
N CYS A 219 -16.28 10.24 3.60
CA CYS A 219 -16.00 9.23 4.62
C CYS A 219 -16.98 8.06 4.55
N PHE A 220 -18.29 8.31 4.41
CA PHE A 220 -19.29 7.25 4.31
C PHE A 220 -19.03 6.31 3.13
N ILE A 221 -18.71 6.87 1.96
CA ILE A 221 -18.39 6.08 0.77
C ILE A 221 -17.07 5.31 0.97
N SER A 222 -16.08 5.95 1.59
CA SER A 222 -14.74 5.37 1.75
C SER A 222 -14.66 4.28 2.82
N ILE A 223 -15.44 4.39 3.90
CA ILE A 223 -15.41 3.50 5.08
C ILE A 223 -15.53 2.03 4.67
N TRP A 224 -16.52 1.70 3.82
CA TRP A 224 -16.76 0.33 3.40
C TRP A 224 -15.58 -0.26 2.63
N SER A 225 -14.98 0.55 1.76
CA SER A 225 -13.83 0.15 0.96
C SER A 225 -12.59 -0.05 1.83
N VAL A 226 -12.24 0.92 2.68
CA VAL A 226 -11.01 0.87 3.48
C VAL A 226 -11.07 -0.19 4.60
N ILE A 227 -12.21 -0.29 5.29
CA ILE A 227 -12.40 -1.33 6.33
C ILE A 227 -12.48 -2.71 5.69
N GLY A 228 -13.19 -2.86 4.57
CA GLY A 228 -13.28 -4.13 3.85
C GLY A 228 -11.90 -4.61 3.39
N LEU A 229 -11.10 -3.72 2.82
CA LEU A 229 -9.74 -4.04 2.38
C LEU A 229 -8.83 -4.38 3.57
N TRP A 230 -8.89 -3.62 4.66
CA TRP A 230 -8.14 -3.94 5.89
C TRP A 230 -8.54 -5.30 6.47
N GLY A 231 -9.84 -5.62 6.50
CA GLY A 231 -10.37 -6.91 6.93
C GLY A 231 -9.88 -8.06 6.06
N TYR A 232 -9.90 -7.87 4.73
CA TYR A 232 -9.38 -8.85 3.78
C TYR A 232 -7.88 -9.13 4.00
N HIS A 233 -7.05 -8.08 4.13
CA HIS A 233 -5.63 -8.28 4.44
C HIS A 233 -5.40 -8.89 5.82
N THR A 234 -6.26 -8.64 6.80
CA THR A 234 -6.21 -9.33 8.10
C THR A 234 -6.46 -10.83 7.94
N TYR A 235 -7.47 -11.21 7.14
CA TYR A 235 -7.73 -12.60 6.78
C TYR A 235 -6.53 -13.27 6.08
N LEU A 236 -5.90 -12.59 5.13
CA LEU A 236 -4.71 -13.08 4.42
C LEU A 236 -3.54 -13.33 5.38
N ILE A 237 -3.28 -12.40 6.30
CA ILE A 237 -2.26 -12.57 7.35
C ILE A 237 -2.57 -13.80 8.22
N CYS A 238 -3.82 -13.95 8.66
CA CYS A 238 -4.24 -15.11 9.48
C CYS A 238 -4.03 -16.45 8.75
N ARG A 239 -4.16 -16.48 7.42
CA ARG A 239 -3.91 -17.67 6.59
C ARG A 239 -2.47 -17.77 6.07
N SER A 240 -1.62 -16.79 6.36
CA SER A 240 -0.24 -16.68 5.85
C SER A 240 -0.13 -16.71 4.32
N VAL A 241 -1.18 -16.30 3.60
CA VAL A 241 -1.22 -16.19 2.12
C VAL A 241 -1.13 -14.73 1.69
N THR A 242 -0.63 -14.48 0.49
CA THR A 242 -0.70 -13.16 -0.18
C THR A 242 -1.94 -13.07 -1.07
N THR A 243 -2.32 -11.87 -1.52
CA THR A 243 -3.40 -11.71 -2.53
C THR A 243 -3.12 -12.44 -3.84
N ASN A 244 -1.85 -12.72 -4.15
CA ASN A 244 -1.44 -13.46 -5.34
C ASN A 244 -1.51 -15.00 -5.13
N GLU A 245 -1.68 -15.45 -3.89
CA GLU A 245 -1.72 -16.88 -3.51
C GLU A 245 -3.12 -17.36 -3.08
N ASP A 246 -4.03 -16.45 -2.71
CA ASP A 246 -5.45 -16.73 -2.43
C ASP A 246 -6.24 -17.00 -3.72
#